data_AF-A0A2C9LB82-F1
#
_entry.id   AF-A0A2C9LB82-F1
#
_cell.length_a   1.000
_cell.length_b   1.000
_cell.length_c   1.000
_cell.angle_alpha   90.00
_cell.angle_beta   90.00
_cell.angle_gamma   90.00
#
_symmetry.space_group_name_H-M   'P 1'
#
loop_
_entity.id
_entity.type
_entity.pdbx_description
1 polymer ?
#
loop_
_entity_poly.entity_id
_entity_poly.type
_entity_poly.pdbx_seq_one_letter_code
_entity_poly.pdbx_strand_id
1 'polypeptide(L)'
;MEMAKILCQFLLIIFAFFIAFAVSSQAVLYPNTQLTGLLFFRIFKRPFWSVFGDFTLDELEPSECTSNASMYFDNEQLRCPSEVGSIYVPIIMGLYAIIVNILLFNLIIALFNSAIKTNEQQTEELWHRLFMSFTCKHSILFFMIPPITWLYCLLPEDENNRRYPFEVEGKHLEHMITIASIEEQQRDMYLIEVEDI
;
A
#
# COMPACT_ATOMS: atom_id res chain seq x y z
N MET A 1 2.61 14.52 -2.35
CA MET A 1 1.40 14.69 -1.51
C MET A 1 0.12 14.79 -2.35
N GLU A 2 0.18 15.36 -3.56
CA GLU A 2 -0.95 15.45 -4.51
C GLU A 2 -1.52 14.08 -4.93
N MET A 3 -0.66 13.11 -5.27
CA MET A 3 -1.11 11.77 -5.70
C MET A 3 -1.87 11.02 -4.60
N ALA A 4 -1.43 11.15 -3.34
CA ALA A 4 -2.11 10.56 -2.19
C ALA A 4 -3.48 11.19 -1.94
N LYS A 5 -3.64 12.49 -2.25
CA LYS A 5 -4.93 13.18 -2.11
C LYS A 5 -5.96 12.66 -3.12
N ILE A 6 -5.54 12.45 -4.37
CA ILE A 6 -6.40 11.89 -5.43
C ILE A 6 -6.80 10.45 -5.05
N LEU A 7 -5.84 9.62 -4.65
CA LEU A 7 -6.12 8.25 -4.19
C LEU A 7 -7.07 8.22 -2.99
N CYS A 8 -6.89 9.11 -2.02
CA CYS A 8 -7.77 9.23 -0.86
C CYS A 8 -9.20 9.61 -1.26
N GLN A 9 -9.37 10.55 -2.20
CA GLN A 9 -10.70 10.89 -2.74
C GLN A 9 -11.38 9.69 -3.42
N PHE A 10 -10.63 8.88 -4.17
CA PHE A 10 -11.16 7.65 -4.76
C PHE A 10 -11.52 6.59 -3.72
N LEU A 11 -10.70 6.43 -2.67
CA LEU A 11 -11.03 5.53 -1.55
C LEU A 11 -12.30 5.96 -0.81
N LEU A 12 -12.54 7.27 -0.67
CA LEU A 12 -13.79 7.77 -0.09
C LEU A 12 -15.02 7.40 -0.93
N ILE A 13 -14.88 7.38 -2.25
CA ILE A 13 -15.97 6.95 -3.15
C ILE A 13 -16.27 5.46 -2.94
N ILE A 14 -15.24 4.60 -2.88
CA ILE A 14 -15.42 3.17 -2.56
C ILE A 14 -16.10 3.01 -1.19
N PHE A 15 -15.64 3.76 -0.19
CA PHE A 15 -16.20 3.71 1.14
C PHE A 15 -17.67 4.16 1.19
N ALA A 16 -18.07 5.14 0.37
CA ALA A 16 -19.45 5.56 0.25
C ALA A 16 -20.34 4.44 -0.31
N PHE A 17 -19.90 3.75 -1.38
CA PHE A 17 -20.62 2.58 -1.92
C PHE A 17 -20.66 1.42 -0.92
N PHE A 18 -19.58 1.20 -0.19
CA PHE A 18 -19.48 0.19 0.86
C PHE A 18 -20.53 0.40 1.95
N ILE A 19 -20.63 1.63 2.50
CA ILE A 19 -21.63 1.96 3.52
C ILE A 19 -23.06 1.84 2.95
N ALA A 20 -23.29 2.34 1.72
CA ALA A 20 -24.61 2.29 1.10
C ALA A 20 -25.13 0.84 0.97
N PHE A 21 -24.28 -0.07 0.50
CA PHE A 21 -24.63 -1.50 0.41
C PHE A 21 -24.78 -2.14 1.80
N ALA A 22 -23.90 -1.82 2.75
CA ALA A 22 -23.97 -2.32 4.13
C ALA A 22 -25.31 -2.00 4.80
N VAL A 23 -25.71 -0.72 4.75
CA VAL A 23 -26.93 -0.24 5.38
C VAL A 23 -28.17 -0.75 4.64
N SER A 24 -28.15 -0.70 3.30
CA SER A 24 -29.29 -1.15 2.48
C SER A 24 -29.57 -2.63 2.65
N SER A 25 -28.53 -3.47 2.64
CA SER A 25 -28.69 -4.93 2.80
C SER A 25 -29.22 -5.29 4.19
N GLN A 26 -28.68 -4.67 5.25
CA GLN A 26 -29.17 -4.88 6.62
C GLN A 26 -30.62 -4.43 6.79
N ALA A 27 -30.99 -3.26 6.25
CA ALA A 27 -32.32 -2.69 6.39
C ALA A 27 -33.40 -3.57 5.73
N VAL A 28 -33.08 -4.17 4.59
CA VAL A 28 -33.99 -5.05 3.85
C VAL A 28 -34.11 -6.43 4.49
N LEU A 29 -33.02 -6.99 5.04
CA LEU A 29 -33.06 -8.33 5.63
C LEU A 29 -33.72 -8.38 7.01
N TYR A 30 -33.42 -7.41 7.87
CA TYR A 30 -33.81 -7.43 9.28
C TYR A 30 -34.52 -6.12 9.66
N PRO A 31 -35.81 -5.96 9.30
CA PRO A 31 -36.59 -4.79 9.71
C PRO A 31 -36.72 -4.74 11.25
N ASN A 32 -36.82 -3.55 11.85
CA ASN A 32 -37.00 -3.39 13.31
C ASN A 32 -35.85 -3.94 14.18
N THR A 33 -34.60 -3.82 13.74
CA THR A 33 -33.44 -4.21 14.55
C THR A 33 -33.04 -3.08 15.50
N GLN A 34 -32.74 -3.41 16.77
CA GLN A 34 -32.26 -2.43 17.74
C GLN A 34 -30.79 -2.04 17.48
N LEU A 35 -30.47 -0.77 17.69
CA LEU A 35 -29.12 -0.22 17.52
C LEU A 35 -28.24 -0.59 18.73
N THR A 36 -27.50 -1.68 18.60
CA THR A 36 -26.47 -2.09 19.56
C THR A 36 -25.08 -1.88 18.96
N GLY A 37 -24.05 -1.57 19.74
CA GLY A 37 -22.68 -1.41 19.24
C GLY A 37 -22.14 -2.63 18.47
N LEU A 38 -22.58 -3.84 18.83
CA LEU A 38 -22.26 -5.08 18.14
C LEU A 38 -22.91 -5.19 16.74
N LEU A 39 -24.06 -4.52 16.54
CA LEU A 39 -24.75 -4.45 15.25
C LEU A 39 -23.88 -3.75 14.20
N PHE A 40 -23.14 -2.71 14.60
CA PHE A 40 -22.26 -1.96 13.70
C PHE A 40 -21.24 -2.90 13.03
N PHE A 41 -20.53 -3.73 13.81
CA PHE A 41 -19.60 -4.70 13.26
C PHE A 41 -20.28 -5.77 12.40
N ARG A 42 -21.48 -6.21 12.78
CA ARG A 42 -22.25 -7.21 12.01
C ARG A 42 -22.66 -6.67 10.64
N ILE A 43 -23.05 -5.39 10.56
CA ILE A 43 -23.43 -4.72 9.32
C ILE A 43 -22.26 -4.65 8.33
N PHE A 44 -21.06 -4.33 8.80
CA PHE A 44 -19.89 -4.22 7.93
C PHE A 44 -19.23 -5.54 7.59
N LYS A 45 -19.50 -6.62 8.32
CA LYS A 45 -18.92 -7.94 8.06
C LYS A 45 -19.27 -8.45 6.67
N ARG A 46 -20.56 -8.49 6.32
CA ARG A 46 -21.03 -9.00 5.02
C ARG A 46 -20.47 -8.26 3.80
N PRO A 47 -20.57 -6.92 3.70
CA PRO A 47 -20.02 -6.18 2.56
C PRO A 47 -18.49 -6.29 2.50
N PHE A 48 -17.79 -6.46 3.62
CA PHE A 48 -16.35 -6.68 3.65
C PHE A 48 -15.96 -8.00 2.98
N TRP A 49 -16.57 -9.11 3.37
CA TRP A 49 -16.31 -10.43 2.76
C TRP A 49 -16.74 -10.47 1.29
N SER A 50 -17.83 -9.77 0.94
CA SER A 50 -18.29 -9.67 -0.44
C SER A 50 -17.28 -8.99 -1.38
N VAL A 51 -16.47 -8.04 -0.89
CA VAL A 51 -15.37 -7.46 -1.69
C VAL A 51 -14.33 -8.52 -2.07
N PHE A 52 -14.04 -9.45 -1.17
CA PHE A 52 -13.11 -10.55 -1.42
C PHE A 52 -13.72 -11.70 -2.24
N GLY A 53 -15.00 -11.61 -2.61
CA GLY A 53 -15.70 -12.62 -3.38
C GLY A 53 -16.31 -13.75 -2.55
N ASP A 54 -16.35 -13.61 -1.22
CA ASP A 54 -17.12 -14.51 -0.36
C ASP A 54 -18.55 -13.97 -0.23
N PHE A 55 -19.45 -14.63 -0.95
CA PHE A 55 -20.88 -14.36 -0.93
C PHE A 55 -21.53 -15.41 -0.03
N THR A 56 -21.62 -15.12 1.26
CA THR A 56 -22.20 -16.03 2.27
C THR A 56 -23.72 -16.17 2.09
N LEU A 57 -24.14 -16.79 0.98
CA LEU A 57 -25.55 -17.00 0.60
C LEU A 57 -26.25 -17.96 1.57
N ASP A 58 -25.50 -18.88 2.18
CA ASP A 58 -26.04 -19.80 3.20
C ASP A 58 -26.56 -19.05 4.44
N GLU A 59 -26.07 -17.83 4.72
CA GLU A 59 -26.57 -16.98 5.81
C GLU A 59 -27.89 -16.28 5.45
N LEU A 60 -28.29 -16.30 4.16
CA LEU A 60 -29.57 -15.74 3.68
C LEU A 60 -30.68 -16.81 3.63
N GLU A 61 -30.35 -18.09 3.62
CA GLU A 61 -31.31 -19.21 3.66
C GLU A 61 -30.97 -20.19 4.80
N PRO A 62 -30.98 -19.74 6.08
CA PRO A 62 -30.65 -20.61 7.20
C PRO A 62 -31.71 -21.72 7.38
N SER A 63 -31.26 -22.96 7.53
CA SER A 63 -32.12 -24.12 7.81
C SER A 63 -32.72 -24.10 9.22
N GLU A 64 -32.05 -23.47 10.18
CA GLU A 64 -32.51 -23.27 11.56
C GLU A 64 -32.56 -21.77 11.89
N CYS A 65 -33.76 -21.19 11.88
CA CYS A 65 -33.95 -19.77 12.23
C CYS A 65 -35.27 -19.53 12.96
N THR A 66 -35.33 -18.46 13.75
CA THR A 66 -36.53 -18.04 14.49
C THR A 66 -37.03 -16.67 14.03
N SER A 67 -38.37 -16.52 13.99
CA SER A 67 -39.04 -15.23 13.77
C SER A 67 -39.53 -14.60 15.08
N ASN A 68 -39.44 -15.33 16.20
CA ASN A 68 -39.90 -14.85 17.51
C ASN A 68 -38.96 -13.80 18.09
N ALA A 69 -39.53 -12.65 18.49
CA ALA A 69 -38.80 -11.54 19.09
C ALA A 69 -37.95 -11.95 20.30
N SER A 70 -38.55 -12.63 21.27
CA SER A 70 -37.86 -13.03 22.51
C SER A 70 -36.63 -13.91 22.27
N MET A 71 -36.72 -14.87 21.35
CA MET A 71 -35.66 -15.88 21.14
C MET A 71 -34.42 -15.35 20.41
N TYR A 72 -34.56 -14.32 19.55
CA TYR A 72 -33.37 -13.71 18.92
C TYR A 72 -32.72 -12.62 19.78
N PHE A 73 -33.45 -11.99 20.71
CA PHE A 73 -32.86 -10.98 21.62
C PHE A 73 -31.95 -11.62 22.67
N ASP A 74 -32.28 -12.83 23.14
CA ASP A 74 -31.44 -13.60 24.07
C ASP A 74 -30.27 -14.33 23.37
N ASN A 75 -30.07 -14.14 22.06
CA ASN A 75 -29.07 -14.82 21.23
C ASN A 75 -29.14 -16.36 21.27
N GLU A 76 -30.28 -16.93 21.65
CA GLU A 76 -30.48 -18.38 21.69
C GLU A 76 -30.58 -18.98 20.27
N GLN A 77 -31.13 -18.22 19.32
CA GLN A 77 -31.30 -18.66 17.93
C GLN A 77 -31.08 -17.52 16.91
N LEU A 78 -30.66 -17.89 15.70
CA LEU A 78 -30.45 -16.97 14.58
C LEU A 78 -31.79 -16.40 14.08
N ARG A 79 -31.81 -15.09 13.80
CA ARG A 79 -32.99 -14.41 13.26
C ARG A 79 -33.18 -14.79 11.78
N CYS A 80 -34.40 -15.20 11.41
CA CYS A 80 -34.73 -15.44 10.01
C CYS A 80 -34.67 -14.14 9.19
N PRO A 81 -34.09 -14.16 7.98
CA PRO A 81 -34.19 -13.06 7.04
C PRO A 81 -35.62 -12.91 6.50
N SER A 82 -36.00 -11.68 6.11
CA SER A 82 -37.27 -11.44 5.42
C SER A 82 -37.31 -12.13 4.05
N GLU A 83 -38.46 -12.69 3.67
CA GLU A 83 -38.67 -13.35 2.36
C GLU A 83 -38.30 -12.43 1.18
N VAL A 84 -38.72 -11.16 1.25
CA VAL A 84 -38.39 -10.14 0.24
C VAL A 84 -36.88 -9.85 0.23
N GLY A 85 -36.24 -9.87 1.40
CA GLY A 85 -34.83 -9.58 1.53
C GLY A 85 -33.92 -10.69 1.05
N SER A 86 -34.32 -11.96 1.23
CA SER A 86 -33.57 -13.11 0.73
C SER A 86 -33.47 -13.09 -0.80
N ILE A 87 -34.50 -12.61 -1.51
CA ILE A 87 -34.49 -12.48 -2.98
C ILE A 87 -33.74 -11.22 -3.44
N TYR A 88 -33.93 -10.09 -2.75
CA TYR A 88 -33.39 -8.80 -3.19
C TYR A 88 -31.88 -8.66 -2.94
N VAL A 89 -31.39 -9.15 -1.80
CA VAL A 89 -30.00 -8.92 -1.39
C VAL A 89 -28.96 -9.62 -2.26
N PRO A 90 -29.17 -10.84 -2.77
CA PRO A 90 -28.26 -11.45 -3.75
C PRO A 90 -28.14 -10.62 -5.04
N ILE A 91 -29.23 -10.03 -5.52
CA ILE A 91 -29.25 -9.22 -6.75
C ILE A 91 -28.42 -7.94 -6.55
N ILE A 92 -28.67 -7.19 -5.47
CA ILE A 92 -27.92 -5.96 -5.20
C ILE A 92 -26.47 -6.25 -4.81
N MET A 93 -26.18 -7.39 -4.19
CA MET A 93 -24.82 -7.86 -3.89
C MET A 93 -24.04 -8.17 -5.17
N GLY A 94 -24.65 -8.82 -6.16
CA GLY A 94 -24.04 -9.04 -7.47
C GLY A 94 -23.74 -7.73 -8.19
N LEU A 95 -24.68 -6.77 -8.19
CA LEU A 95 -24.47 -5.44 -8.76
C LEU A 95 -23.33 -4.69 -8.04
N TYR A 96 -23.33 -4.74 -6.71
CA TYR A 96 -22.27 -4.15 -5.88
C TYR A 96 -20.90 -4.75 -6.22
N ALA A 97 -20.80 -6.08 -6.34
CA ALA A 97 -19.55 -6.75 -6.68
C ALA A 97 -19.03 -6.32 -8.06
N ILE A 98 -19.90 -6.16 -9.06
CA ILE A 98 -19.50 -5.66 -10.38
C ILE A 98 -18.94 -4.24 -10.27
N ILE A 99 -19.64 -3.34 -9.57
CA ILE A 99 -19.22 -1.94 -9.43
C ILE A 99 -17.89 -1.84 -8.66
N VAL A 100 -17.77 -2.51 -7.51
CA VAL A 100 -16.57 -2.38 -6.66
C VAL A 100 -15.40 -3.17 -7.22
N ASN A 101 -15.58 -4.45 -7.54
CA ASN A 101 -14.46 -5.32 -7.89
C ASN A 101 -14.02 -5.16 -9.34
N ILE A 102 -14.94 -4.87 -10.28
CA ILE A 102 -14.61 -4.77 -11.70
C ILE A 102 -14.40 -3.32 -12.14
N LEU A 103 -15.20 -2.37 -11.65
CA LEU A 103 -15.07 -0.97 -12.07
C LEU A 103 -14.10 -0.19 -11.18
N LEU A 104 -14.39 -0.09 -9.88
CA LEU A 104 -13.65 0.80 -8.97
C LEU A 104 -12.26 0.28 -8.63
N PHE A 105 -12.09 -1.01 -8.34
CA PHE A 105 -10.78 -1.58 -8.00
C PHE A 105 -9.82 -1.52 -9.19
N ASN A 106 -10.28 -1.85 -10.39
CA ASN A 106 -9.48 -1.74 -11.62
C ASN A 106 -9.06 -0.31 -11.91
N LEU A 107 -9.93 0.67 -11.64
CA LEU A 107 -9.60 2.08 -11.77
C LEU A 107 -8.54 2.50 -10.73
N ILE A 108 -8.66 2.06 -9.49
CA ILE A 108 -7.65 2.33 -8.45
C ILE A 108 -6.29 1.74 -8.82
N ILE A 109 -6.26 0.50 -9.32
CA ILE A 109 -5.02 -0.13 -9.81
C ILE A 109 -4.44 0.70 -10.95
N ALA A 110 -5.26 1.16 -11.90
CA ALA A 110 -4.81 2.01 -12.99
C ALA A 110 -4.20 3.34 -12.49
N LEU A 111 -4.83 3.97 -11.49
CA LEU A 111 -4.31 5.18 -10.86
C LEU A 111 -2.99 4.93 -10.13
N PHE A 112 -2.86 3.81 -9.41
CA PHE A 112 -1.60 3.42 -8.79
C PHE A 112 -0.51 3.18 -9.82
N ASN A 113 -0.79 2.46 -10.89
CA ASN A 113 0.15 2.20 -11.96
C ASN A 113 0.62 3.50 -12.62
N SER A 114 -0.30 4.42 -12.90
CA SER A 114 0.05 5.75 -13.41
C SER A 114 0.89 6.54 -12.41
N ALA A 115 0.56 6.48 -11.12
CA ALA A 115 1.30 7.20 -10.08
C ALA A 115 2.71 6.66 -9.89
N ILE A 116 2.91 5.35 -9.99
CA ILE A 116 4.23 4.73 -9.94
C ILE A 116 5.05 5.24 -11.11
N LYS A 117 4.54 5.14 -12.35
CA LYS A 117 5.22 5.63 -13.56
C LYS A 117 5.63 7.10 -13.49
N THR A 118 4.77 7.97 -12.96
CA THR A 118 5.11 9.39 -12.82
C THR A 118 6.22 9.63 -11.80
N ASN A 119 6.28 8.83 -10.73
CA ASN A 119 7.25 9.01 -9.64
C ASN A 119 8.53 8.17 -9.81
N GLU A 120 8.60 7.29 -10.81
CA GLU A 120 9.76 6.41 -11.06
C GLU A 120 11.07 7.21 -11.18
N GLN A 121 11.11 8.24 -12.03
CA GLN A 121 12.34 9.02 -12.28
C GLN A 121 12.89 9.68 -11.00
N GLN A 122 12.01 10.34 -10.23
CA GLN A 122 12.42 10.99 -8.98
C GLN A 122 12.86 9.98 -7.90
N THR A 123 12.24 8.80 -7.91
CA THR A 123 12.56 7.73 -6.94
C THR A 123 13.91 7.09 -7.27
N GLU A 124 14.22 6.87 -8.54
CA GLU A 124 15.51 6.32 -8.99
C GLU A 124 16.68 7.27 -8.65
N GLU A 125 16.53 8.58 -8.92
CA GLU A 125 17.55 9.57 -8.54
C GLU A 125 17.81 9.61 -7.03
N LEU A 126 16.72 9.56 -6.24
CA LEU A 126 16.82 9.53 -4.79
C LEU A 126 17.46 8.21 -4.31
N TRP A 127 17.07 7.09 -4.90
CA TRP A 127 17.61 5.77 -4.60
C TRP A 127 19.11 5.73 -4.84
N HIS A 128 19.59 6.20 -5.99
CA HIS A 128 21.03 6.28 -6.27
C HIS A 128 21.78 7.13 -5.24
N ARG A 129 21.24 8.30 -4.87
CA ARG A 129 21.86 9.16 -3.84
C ARG A 129 21.90 8.48 -2.47
N LEU A 130 20.81 7.86 -2.06
CA LEU A 130 20.71 7.15 -0.79
C LEU A 130 21.64 5.93 -0.77
N PHE A 131 21.67 5.17 -1.86
CA PHE A 131 22.52 4.01 -2.03
C PHE A 131 24.01 4.38 -1.93
N MET A 132 24.43 5.44 -2.60
CA MET A 132 25.80 5.95 -2.49
C MET A 132 26.14 6.37 -1.05
N SER A 133 25.25 7.12 -0.38
CA SER A 133 25.47 7.52 1.01
C SER A 133 25.51 6.33 1.97
N PHE A 134 24.62 5.34 1.77
CA PHE A 134 24.56 4.13 2.57
C PHE A 134 25.81 3.29 2.41
N THR A 135 26.27 3.11 1.16
CA THR A 135 27.49 2.35 0.82
C THR A 135 28.72 3.03 1.40
N CYS A 136 28.83 4.36 1.29
CA CYS A 136 29.93 5.14 1.86
C CYS A 136 30.02 5.03 3.39
N LYS A 137 28.87 4.99 4.09
CA LYS A 137 28.84 4.79 5.55
C LYS A 137 29.25 3.37 5.95
N HIS A 138 28.84 2.36 5.18
CA HIS A 138 29.08 0.95 5.50
C HIS A 138 30.41 0.41 4.96
N SER A 139 31.08 1.10 4.02
CA SER A 139 32.42 0.70 3.58
C SER A 139 33.49 0.87 4.66
N ILE A 140 33.28 1.84 5.58
CA ILE A 140 34.18 2.15 6.69
C ILE A 140 33.85 1.28 7.92
N LEU A 141 32.59 0.84 8.04
CA LEU A 141 32.16 -0.01 9.15
C LEU A 141 32.59 -1.45 8.90
N PHE A 142 33.62 -1.89 9.64
CA PHE A 142 34.18 -3.23 9.55
C PHE A 142 33.10 -4.33 9.71
N PHE A 143 33.30 -5.44 9.00
CA PHE A 143 32.49 -6.64 8.73
C PHE A 143 31.76 -7.34 9.92
N MET A 144 31.68 -6.78 11.13
CA MET A 144 31.12 -7.49 12.28
C MET A 144 29.60 -7.46 12.36
N ILE A 145 29.02 -8.65 12.58
CA ILE A 145 27.61 -8.92 12.80
C ILE A 145 27.13 -8.19 14.08
N PRO A 146 25.95 -7.54 14.07
CA PRO A 146 25.43 -6.65 15.13
C PRO A 146 25.50 -7.11 16.61
N PRO A 147 25.58 -8.40 16.96
CA PRO A 147 25.86 -8.81 18.35
C PRO A 147 27.29 -8.51 18.86
N ILE A 148 28.30 -8.26 18.01
CA ILE A 148 29.72 -8.11 18.43
C ILE A 148 30.17 -6.64 18.46
N THR A 149 29.34 -5.70 18.02
CA THR A 149 29.65 -4.25 17.91
C THR A 149 29.96 -3.56 19.23
N TRP A 150 29.55 -4.11 20.38
CA TRP A 150 29.89 -3.55 21.69
C TRP A 150 31.40 -3.60 21.99
N LEU A 151 32.11 -4.59 21.44
CA LEU A 151 33.57 -4.72 21.58
C LEU A 151 34.33 -3.66 20.76
N TYR A 152 33.70 -3.12 19.71
CA TYR A 152 34.28 -2.10 18.83
C TYR A 152 34.38 -0.73 19.52
N CYS A 153 33.52 -0.45 20.50
CA CYS A 153 33.57 0.79 21.30
C CYS A 153 34.85 0.92 22.15
N LEU A 154 35.58 -0.20 22.35
CA LEU A 154 36.86 -0.24 23.05
C LEU A 154 38.09 -0.01 22.14
N LEU A 155 37.91 -0.01 20.82
CA LEU A 155 38.97 0.23 19.85
C LEU A 155 39.07 1.74 19.56
N PRO A 156 40.28 2.33 19.57
CA PRO A 156 40.47 3.76 19.33
C PRO A 156 39.92 4.15 17.95
N GLU A 157 39.00 5.11 17.94
CA GLU A 157 38.28 5.55 16.76
C GLU A 157 39.14 6.59 16.00
N ASP A 158 39.70 6.20 14.86
CA ASP A 158 40.51 7.11 14.03
C ASP A 158 39.58 8.05 13.23
N GLU A 159 39.47 9.29 13.70
CA GLU A 159 38.57 10.33 13.17
C GLU A 159 38.87 10.71 11.71
N ASN A 160 40.10 10.47 11.22
CA ASN A 160 40.54 10.85 9.88
C ASN A 160 39.97 9.95 8.77
N ASN A 161 39.66 8.69 9.06
CA ASN A 161 39.17 7.74 8.03
C ASN A 161 37.68 7.93 7.69
N ARG A 162 36.95 8.76 8.45
CA ARG A 162 35.50 8.95 8.27
C ARG A 162 35.10 9.94 7.19
N ARG A 163 35.99 10.85 6.77
CA ARG A 163 35.61 11.92 5.83
C ARG A 163 35.77 11.55 4.35
N TYR A 164 36.53 10.51 4.02
CA TYR A 164 36.83 10.15 2.63
C TYR A 164 37.22 8.66 2.53
N PRO A 165 36.26 7.74 2.34
CA PRO A 165 36.57 6.31 2.18
C PRO A 165 37.26 5.95 0.86
N PHE A 166 37.39 6.91 -0.06
CA PHE A 166 38.05 6.76 -1.36
C PHE A 166 39.18 7.77 -1.51
N GLU A 167 40.03 7.92 -0.50
CA GLU A 167 41.30 8.60 -0.71
C GLU A 167 42.15 7.72 -1.64
N VAL A 168 42.16 8.09 -2.92
CA VAL A 168 42.99 7.43 -3.94
C VAL A 168 44.43 7.66 -3.52
N GLU A 169 45.02 6.64 -2.90
CA GLU A 169 46.38 6.68 -2.42
C GLU A 169 47.29 7.12 -3.58
N GLY A 170 48.11 8.16 -3.35
CA GLY A 170 48.86 8.90 -4.37
C GLY A 170 49.85 8.10 -5.23
N LYS A 171 49.87 6.78 -5.10
CA LYS A 171 50.60 5.83 -5.96
C LYS A 171 50.12 5.81 -7.42
N HIS A 172 48.95 6.35 -7.74
CA HIS A 172 48.37 6.35 -9.10
C HIS A 172 48.25 7.75 -9.73
N LEU A 173 49.15 8.67 -9.42
CA LEU A 173 49.13 10.05 -9.94
C LEU A 173 49.10 10.12 -11.47
N GLU A 174 49.90 9.30 -12.17
CA GLU A 174 49.89 9.25 -13.65
C GLU A 174 48.54 8.84 -14.22
N HIS A 175 47.87 7.88 -13.58
CA HIS A 175 46.54 7.46 -13.98
C HIS A 175 45.50 8.55 -13.72
N MET A 176 45.62 9.31 -12.63
CA MET A 176 44.73 10.46 -12.38
C MET A 176 44.91 11.58 -13.41
N ILE A 177 46.15 11.87 -13.81
CA ILE A 177 46.43 12.84 -14.88
C ILE A 177 45.82 12.36 -16.21
N THR A 178 45.94 11.06 -16.49
CA THR A 178 45.37 10.46 -17.71
C THR A 178 43.84 10.54 -17.69
N ILE A 179 43.20 10.20 -16.58
CA ILE A 179 41.74 10.30 -16.40
C ILE A 179 41.28 11.75 -16.56
N ALA A 180 41.97 12.72 -15.95
CA ALA A 180 41.64 14.13 -16.08
C ALA A 180 41.73 14.62 -17.53
N SER A 181 42.75 14.19 -18.28
CA SER A 181 42.86 14.52 -19.71
C SER A 181 41.74 13.91 -20.56
N ILE A 182 41.27 12.72 -20.20
CA ILE A 182 40.15 12.05 -20.88
C ILE A 182 38.85 12.77 -20.56
N GLU A 183 38.63 13.19 -19.32
CA GLU A 183 37.43 13.96 -18.93
C GLU A 183 37.35 15.32 -19.64
N GLU A 184 38.50 16.00 -19.80
CA GLU A 184 38.58 17.26 -20.53
C GLU A 184 38.24 17.05 -22.02
N GLN A 185 38.81 16.02 -22.67
CA GLN A 185 38.47 15.66 -24.05
C GLN A 185 36.99 15.32 -24.23
N GLN A 186 36.39 14.57 -23.29
CA GLN A 186 34.96 14.26 -23.35
C GLN A 186 34.10 15.50 -23.17
N ARG A 187 34.48 16.42 -22.28
CA ARG A 187 33.75 17.68 -22.08
C ARG A 187 33.78 18.55 -23.33
N ASP A 188 34.94 18.70 -23.96
CA ASP A 188 35.09 19.50 -25.17
C ASP A 188 34.29 18.92 -26.34
N MET A 189 34.30 17.59 -26.49
CA MET A 189 33.47 16.90 -27.49
C MET A 189 31.97 17.14 -27.26
N TYR A 190 31.50 17.09 -26.00
CA TYR A 190 30.12 17.39 -25.66
C TYR A 190 29.72 18.84 -25.94
N LEU A 191 30.61 19.81 -25.67
CA LEU A 191 30.33 21.23 -25.92
C LEU A 191 30.17 21.51 -27.42
N ILE A 192 31.01 20.90 -28.26
CA ILE A 192 30.89 21.00 -29.72
C ILE A 192 29.56 20.43 -30.20
N GLU A 193 29.16 19.25 -29.71
CA GLU A 193 27.91 18.61 -30.14
C GLU A 193 26.64 19.36 -29.69
N VAL A 194 26.69 20.07 -28.56
CA VAL A 194 25.58 20.95 -28.11
C VAL A 194 25.50 22.24 -28.92
N GLU A 195 26.63 22.75 -29.43
CA GLU A 195 26.70 24.01 -30.20
C GLU A 195 26.33 23.82 -31.68
N ASP A 196 26.41 22.58 -32.19
CA ASP A 196 25.96 22.18 -33.53
C ASP A 196 24.44 21.92 -33.65
N ILE A 197 23.67 22.00 -32.54
CA ILE A 197 22.20 21.84 -32.46
C ILE A 197 21.49 23.20 -32.40
#